data_AF-A0A5S4H072-F1
#
_entry.id   AF-A0A5S4H072-F1
#
_cell.length_a   1.000
_cell.length_b   1.000
_cell.length_c   1.000
_cell.angle_alpha   90.00
_cell.angle_beta   90.00
_cell.angle_gamma   90.00
#
_symmetry.space_group_name_H-M   'P 1'
#
loop_
_entity.id
_entity.type
_entity.pdbx_description
1 polymer ?
#
loop_
_entity_poly.entity_id
_entity_poly.type
_entity_poly.pdbx_seq_one_letter_code
_entity_poly.pdbx_strand_id
1 'polypeptide(L)'
;MTWWSVIRFLHVSGAALWVGGQLTISLVLLPLARRKLAAEQYTGMAREVGRRFGIFTGAVFLPVQITTGVAMAWHKGVTWASLTEPGYGRILAAKLLLFAAVVAVAGVHGWASSRHPSFARAMAIASLVGSVGIVLIATALPST
;
A
#
# COMPACT_ATOMS: atom_id res chain seq x y z
N MET A 1 19.14 5.88 19.69
CA MET A 1 18.30 6.02 18.47
C MET A 1 17.70 7.41 18.46
N THR A 2 17.64 8.09 17.30
CA THR A 2 16.98 9.41 17.22
C THR A 2 15.48 9.24 17.01
N TRP A 3 14.67 10.24 17.38
CA TRP A 3 13.23 10.27 17.11
C TRP A 3 12.92 10.07 15.62
N TRP A 4 13.73 10.66 14.73
CA TRP A 4 13.60 10.51 13.28
C TRP A 4 13.90 9.09 12.78
N SER A 5 14.81 8.38 13.46
CA SER A 5 15.04 6.95 13.18
C SER A 5 13.78 6.12 13.45
N VAL A 6 13.04 6.43 14.51
CA VAL A 6 11.77 5.76 14.84
C VAL A 6 10.70 6.06 13.80
N ILE A 7 10.53 7.33 13.41
CA ILE A 7 9.57 7.71 12.36
C ILE A 7 9.87 6.98 11.05
N ARG A 8 11.15 6.95 10.63
CA ARG A 8 11.57 6.23 9.42
C ARG A 8 11.33 4.73 9.54
N PHE A 9 11.65 4.15 10.70
CA PHE A 9 11.40 2.74 10.98
C PHE A 9 9.91 2.41 10.83
N LEU A 10 9.04 3.18 11.48
CA LEU A 10 7.59 3.00 11.37
C LEU A 10 7.10 3.13 9.91
N HIS A 11 7.62 4.08 9.14
CA HIS A 11 7.26 4.23 7.74
C HIS A 11 7.66 3.03 6.88
N VAL A 12 8.90 2.56 7.04
CA VAL A 12 9.45 1.45 6.25
C VAL A 12 8.80 0.13 6.67
N SER A 13 8.65 -0.13 7.97
CA SER A 13 7.96 -1.32 8.48
C SER A 13 6.49 -1.33 8.10
N GLY A 14 5.81 -0.18 8.16
CA GLY A 14 4.43 -0.03 7.68
C GLY A 14 4.31 -0.35 6.18
N ALA A 15 5.24 0.15 5.35
CA ALA A 15 5.29 -0.18 3.92
C ALA A 15 5.51 -1.69 3.71
N ALA A 16 6.50 -2.26 4.40
CA ALA A 16 6.86 -3.66 4.27
C ALA A 16 5.73 -4.60 4.68
N LEU A 17 5.04 -4.30 5.79
CA LEU A 17 3.91 -5.10 6.27
C LEU A 17 2.70 -4.98 5.33
N TRP A 18 2.43 -3.80 4.80
CA TRP A 18 1.34 -3.61 3.85
C TRP A 18 1.63 -4.34 2.53
N VAL A 19 2.70 -3.98 1.83
CA VAL A 19 3.01 -4.56 0.51
C VAL A 19 3.34 -6.05 0.64
N GLY A 20 4.11 -6.42 1.66
CA GLY A 20 4.40 -7.82 1.99
C GLY A 20 3.16 -8.62 2.36
N GLY A 21 2.20 -8.01 3.07
CA GLY A 21 0.89 -8.60 3.36
C GLY A 21 0.08 -8.86 2.09
N GLN A 22 0.00 -7.89 1.17
CA GLN A 22 -0.66 -8.07 -0.12
C GLN A 22 -0.01 -9.20 -0.93
N LEU A 23 1.32 -9.25 -1.00
CA LEU A 23 2.07 -10.31 -1.67
C LEU A 23 1.83 -11.68 -1.04
N THR A 24 1.92 -11.78 0.29
CA THR A 24 1.71 -13.03 1.02
C THR A 24 0.30 -13.57 0.80
N ILE A 25 -0.72 -12.70 0.92
CA ILE A 25 -2.11 -13.09 0.68
C ILE A 25 -2.29 -13.58 -0.77
N SER A 26 -1.75 -12.83 -1.74
CA SER A 26 -2.02 -13.07 -3.16
C SER A 26 -1.26 -14.26 -3.74
N LEU A 27 -0.01 -14.44 -3.32
CA LEU A 27 0.92 -15.43 -3.89
C LEU A 27 1.01 -16.72 -3.09
N VAL A 28 0.75 -16.68 -1.79
CA VAL A 28 0.92 -17.83 -0.90
C VAL A 28 -0.43 -18.31 -0.37
N LEU A 29 -1.15 -17.45 0.36
CA LEU A 29 -2.35 -17.85 1.09
C LEU A 29 -3.51 -18.23 0.16
N LEU A 30 -3.92 -17.34 -0.75
CA LEU A 30 -5.06 -17.58 -1.64
C LEU A 30 -4.84 -18.77 -2.58
N PRO A 31 -3.68 -18.94 -3.24
CA PRO A 31 -3.44 -20.10 -4.09
C PRO A 31 -3.46 -21.42 -3.32
N LEU A 32 -2.87 -21.45 -2.12
CA LEU A 32 -2.86 -22.66 -1.29
C LEU A 32 -4.27 -23.02 -0.82
N ALA A 33 -5.02 -22.05 -0.31
CA ALA A 33 -6.38 -22.27 0.17
C ALA A 33 -7.32 -22.74 -0.95
N ARG A 34 -7.20 -22.16 -2.15
CA ARG A 34 -7.98 -22.59 -3.33
C ARG A 34 -7.77 -24.06 -3.69
N ARG A 35 -6.59 -24.61 -3.40
CA ARG A 35 -6.26 -26.03 -3.65
C ARG A 35 -6.72 -26.97 -2.54
N LYS A 36 -6.95 -26.45 -1.33
CA LYS A 36 -7.15 -27.26 -0.12
C LYS A 36 -8.58 -27.21 0.43
N LEU A 37 -9.35 -26.17 0.12
CA LEU A 37 -10.69 -25.94 0.65
C LEU A 37 -11.78 -26.21 -0.39
N ALA A 38 -12.96 -26.60 0.07
CA ALA A 38 -14.16 -26.59 -0.75
C ALA A 38 -14.48 -25.15 -1.22
N ALA A 39 -15.24 -25.00 -2.31
CA ALA A 39 -15.45 -23.71 -2.97
C ALA A 39 -16.13 -22.67 -2.04
N GLU A 40 -17.09 -23.12 -1.24
CA GLU A 40 -17.84 -22.31 -0.28
C GLU A 40 -16.91 -21.83 0.85
N GLN A 41 -16.10 -22.75 1.38
CA GLN A 41 -15.12 -22.46 2.44
C GLN A 41 -14.03 -21.49 1.97
N TYR A 42 -13.52 -21.71 0.75
CA TYR A 42 -12.56 -20.80 0.12
C TYR A 42 -13.14 -19.39 -0.02
N THR A 43 -14.38 -19.28 -0.51
CA THR A 43 -15.03 -17.98 -0.75
C THR A 43 -15.23 -17.22 0.56
N GLY A 44 -15.72 -17.90 1.61
CA GLY A 44 -15.88 -17.32 2.94
C GLY A 44 -14.55 -16.86 3.54
N MET A 45 -13.53 -17.72 3.49
CA MET A 45 -12.20 -17.40 4.01
C MET A 45 -11.55 -16.23 3.25
N ALA A 46 -11.58 -16.23 1.92
CA ALA A 46 -11.01 -15.18 1.09
C ALA A 46 -11.67 -13.81 1.38
N ARG A 47 -13.00 -13.80 1.55
CA ARG A 47 -13.74 -12.59 1.93
C ARG A 47 -13.32 -12.08 3.31
N GLU A 48 -13.19 -12.96 4.30
CA GLU A 48 -12.84 -12.54 5.65
C GLU A 48 -11.39 -12.07 5.76
N VAL A 49 -10.45 -12.75 5.08
CA VAL A 49 -9.06 -12.30 4.96
C VAL A 49 -9.00 -10.93 4.31
N GLY A 50 -9.68 -10.75 3.16
CA GLY A 50 -9.73 -9.47 2.46
C GLY A 50 -10.33 -8.35 3.32
N ARG A 51 -11.43 -8.63 4.04
CA ARG A 51 -12.08 -7.67 4.95
C ARG A 51 -11.15 -7.27 6.09
N ARG A 52 -10.53 -8.24 6.77
CA ARG A 52 -9.58 -7.96 7.88
C ARG A 52 -8.39 -7.17 7.38
N PHE A 53 -7.79 -7.57 6.26
CA PHE A 53 -6.66 -6.87 5.68
C PHE A 53 -7.04 -5.44 5.27
N GLY A 54 -8.24 -5.24 4.70
CA GLY A 54 -8.77 -3.92 4.38
C GLY A 54 -8.95 -3.04 5.62
N ILE A 55 -9.45 -3.59 6.73
CA ILE A 55 -9.57 -2.88 8.02
C ILE A 55 -8.18 -2.47 8.54
N PHE A 56 -7.20 -3.38 8.57
CA PHE A 56 -5.84 -3.04 8.98
C PHE A 56 -5.20 -1.99 8.06
N THR A 57 -5.47 -2.07 6.76
CA THR A 57 -4.99 -1.09 5.79
C THR A 57 -5.57 0.29 6.11
N GLY A 58 -6.89 0.40 6.28
CA GLY A 58 -7.56 1.66 6.58
C GLY A 58 -7.25 2.24 7.95
N ALA A 59 -7.20 1.39 8.99
CA ALA A 59 -7.08 1.83 10.38
C ALA A 59 -5.63 1.94 10.87
N VAL A 60 -4.67 1.25 10.25
CA VAL A 60 -3.29 1.20 10.71
C VAL A 60 -2.32 1.63 9.63
N PHE A 61 -2.27 0.93 8.49
CA PHE A 61 -1.24 1.20 7.49
C PHE A 61 -1.37 2.59 6.86
N LEU A 62 -2.57 3.01 6.47
CA LEU A 62 -2.77 4.35 5.90
C LEU A 62 -2.43 5.47 6.89
N PRO A 63 -2.96 5.49 8.13
CA PRO A 63 -2.57 6.51 9.11
C PRO A 63 -1.07 6.55 9.39
N VAL A 64 -0.43 5.39 9.58
CA VAL A 64 1.02 5.32 9.81
C VAL A 64 1.77 5.89 8.61
N GLN A 65 1.41 5.51 7.37
CA GLN A 65 2.12 5.98 6.19
C GLN A 65 1.94 7.45 5.88
N ILE A 66 0.73 7.98 6.07
CA ILE A 66 0.46 9.40 5.87
C ILE A 66 1.19 10.22 6.93
N THR A 67 1.03 9.89 8.21
CA THR A 67 1.63 10.67 9.30
C THR A 67 3.15 10.64 9.26
N THR A 68 3.76 9.47 9.11
CA THR A 68 5.23 9.36 9.03
C THR A 68 5.78 9.93 7.72
N GLY A 69 5.06 9.80 6.60
CA GLY A 69 5.43 10.38 5.32
C GLY A 69 5.45 11.92 5.36
N VAL A 70 4.39 12.53 5.93
CA VAL A 70 4.31 13.97 6.14
C VAL A 70 5.38 14.45 7.10
N ALA A 71 5.60 13.76 8.23
CA ALA A 71 6.64 14.12 9.19
C ALA A 71 8.04 14.11 8.56
N MET A 72 8.37 13.10 7.75
CA MET A 72 9.65 13.04 7.05
C MET A 72 9.78 14.11 5.96
N ALA A 73 8.71 14.41 5.22
CA ALA A 73 8.71 15.48 4.21
C ALA A 73 8.94 16.84 4.87
N TRP A 74 8.24 17.12 5.98
CA TRP A 74 8.45 18.32 6.77
C TRP A 74 9.89 18.41 7.26
N HIS A 75 10.42 17.35 7.86
CA HIS A 75 11.79 17.34 8.39
C HIS A 75 12.85 17.68 7.34
N LYS A 76 12.59 17.29 6.08
CA LYS A 76 13.44 17.59 4.93
C LYS A 76 13.20 18.97 4.30
N GLY A 77 12.31 19.79 4.86
CA GLY A 77 11.97 21.10 4.34
C GLY A 77 11.20 21.07 3.02
N VAL A 78 10.50 19.98 2.72
CA VAL A 78 9.73 19.86 1.47
C VAL A 78 8.56 20.83 1.49
N THR A 79 8.48 21.68 0.46
CA THR A 79 7.35 22.57 0.19
C THR A 79 6.57 22.11 -1.04
N TRP A 80 5.43 22.75 -1.33
CA TRP A 80 4.69 22.51 -2.57
C TRP A 80 5.52 22.83 -3.82
N ALA A 81 6.32 23.91 -3.78
CA ALA A 81 7.23 24.27 -4.87
C ALA A 81 8.34 23.22 -5.04
N SER A 82 8.80 22.60 -3.94
CA SER A 82 9.80 21.54 -4.01
C SER A 82 9.34 20.34 -4.83
N LEU A 83 8.03 20.09 -4.99
CA LEU A 83 7.52 18.94 -5.75
C LEU A 83 7.68 19.07 -7.27
N THR A 84 7.85 20.29 -7.78
CA THR A 84 8.12 20.54 -9.20
C THR A 84 9.61 20.53 -9.53
N GLU A 85 10.48 20.58 -8.52
CA GLU A 85 11.92 20.59 -8.71
C GLU A 85 12.47 19.24 -9.20
N PRO A 86 13.39 19.24 -10.18
CA PRO A 86 14.10 18.03 -10.61
C PRO A 86 14.81 17.31 -9.46
N GLY A 87 14.98 15.99 -9.58
CA GLY A 87 15.62 15.17 -8.55
C GLY A 87 14.63 14.73 -7.47
N TYR A 88 14.91 15.08 -6.21
CA TYR A 88 14.14 14.60 -5.06
C TYR A 88 12.65 14.95 -5.13
N GLY A 89 12.35 16.20 -5.51
CA GLY A 89 11.00 16.75 -5.60
C GLY A 89 10.07 15.97 -6.51
N ARG A 90 10.47 15.81 -7.77
CA ARG A 90 9.69 15.11 -8.79
C ARG A 90 9.50 13.63 -8.49
N ILE A 91 10.50 12.95 -7.91
CA ILE A 91 10.39 11.55 -7.49
C ILE A 91 9.39 11.42 -6.33
N LEU A 92 9.45 12.35 -5.36
CA LEU A 92 8.47 12.40 -4.28
C LEU A 92 7.05 12.66 -4.81
N ALA A 93 6.89 13.59 -5.75
CA ALA A 93 5.60 13.86 -6.37
C ALA A 93 5.02 12.62 -7.08
N ALA A 94 5.85 11.91 -7.86
CA ALA A 94 5.45 10.66 -8.51
C ALA A 94 5.03 9.59 -7.48
N LYS A 95 5.78 9.46 -6.38
CA LYS A 95 5.43 8.55 -5.27
C LYS A 95 4.08 8.90 -4.65
N LEU A 96 3.81 10.17 -4.40
CA LEU A 96 2.55 10.64 -3.81
C LEU A 96 1.35 10.44 -4.74
N LEU A 97 1.51 10.72 -6.03
CA LEU A 97 0.47 10.47 -7.03
C LEU A 97 0.14 8.98 -7.15
N LEU A 98 1.18 8.12 -7.20
CA LEU A 98 0.98 6.68 -7.25
C LEU A 98 0.33 6.16 -5.95
N PHE A 99 0.74 6.69 -4.79
CA PHE A 99 0.09 6.38 -3.51
C PHE A 99 -1.39 6.74 -3.51
N ALA A 100 -1.76 7.96 -3.94
CA ALA A 100 -3.15 8.37 -4.05
C ALA A 100 -3.95 7.46 -5.01
N ALA A 101 -3.37 7.10 -6.15
CA ALA A 101 -3.99 6.18 -7.11
C ALA A 101 -4.21 4.78 -6.50
N VAL A 102 -3.23 4.24 -5.80
CA VAL A 102 -3.33 2.94 -5.11
C VAL A 102 -4.43 2.94 -4.05
N VAL A 103 -4.54 4.02 -3.27
CA VAL A 103 -5.59 4.17 -2.25
C VAL A 103 -6.97 4.23 -2.90
N ALA A 104 -7.13 5.01 -3.98
CA ALA A 104 -8.38 5.08 -4.72
C ALA A 104 -8.78 3.71 -5.29
N VAL A 105 -7.84 3.02 -5.96
CA VAL A 105 -8.07 1.67 -6.52
C VAL A 105 -8.41 0.65 -5.42
N ALA A 106 -7.76 0.72 -4.25
CA ALA A 106 -8.07 -0.15 -3.12
C ALA A 106 -9.49 0.13 -2.56
N GLY A 107 -9.91 1.39 -2.50
CA GLY A 107 -11.27 1.78 -2.14
C GLY A 107 -12.30 1.23 -3.12
N VAL A 108 -12.04 1.37 -4.43
CA VAL A 108 -12.89 0.82 -5.50
C VAL A 108 -12.96 -0.72 -5.42
N HIS A 109 -11.84 -1.40 -5.14
CA HIS A 109 -11.81 -2.84 -4.89
C HIS A 109 -12.77 -3.22 -3.75
N GLY A 110 -12.69 -2.52 -2.61
CA GLY A 110 -13.56 -2.75 -1.46
C GLY A 110 -15.05 -2.61 -1.82
N TRP A 111 -15.41 -1.55 -2.55
CA TRP A 111 -16.79 -1.35 -3.03
C TRP A 111 -17.26 -2.42 -4.03
N ALA A 112 -16.40 -2.82 -4.97
CA ALA A 112 -16.72 -3.76 -6.03
C ALA A 112 -16.77 -5.23 -5.57
N SER A 113 -16.10 -5.55 -4.45
CA SER A 113 -15.89 -6.93 -3.97
C SER A 113 -17.16 -7.77 -3.78
N SER A 114 -18.32 -7.15 -3.54
CA SER A 114 -19.61 -7.85 -3.41
C SER A 114 -20.48 -7.82 -4.66
N ARG A 115 -20.16 -6.99 -5.67
CA ARG A 115 -21.02 -6.72 -6.83
C ARG A 115 -20.43 -7.18 -8.15
N HIS A 116 -19.11 -7.04 -8.32
CA HIS A 116 -18.41 -7.27 -9.59
C HIS A 116 -17.09 -8.03 -9.34
N PRO A 117 -17.12 -9.36 -9.19
CA PRO A 117 -15.94 -10.14 -8.77
C PRO A 117 -14.73 -10.03 -9.72
N SER A 118 -14.98 -9.99 -11.04
CA SER A 118 -13.92 -9.83 -12.05
C SER A 118 -13.25 -8.45 -11.96
N PHE A 119 -14.05 -7.40 -11.83
CA PHE A 119 -13.56 -6.02 -11.66
C PHE A 119 -12.82 -5.84 -10.33
N ALA A 120 -13.36 -6.39 -9.23
CA ALA A 120 -12.69 -6.38 -7.94
C ALA A 120 -11.31 -7.05 -8.00
N ARG A 121 -11.19 -8.17 -8.73
CA ARG A 121 -9.89 -8.83 -8.92
C ARG A 121 -8.91 -7.95 -9.71
N ALA A 122 -9.36 -7.29 -10.77
CA ALA A 122 -8.52 -6.36 -11.52
C ALA A 122 -8.02 -5.21 -10.63
N MET A 123 -8.89 -4.63 -9.81
CA MET A 123 -8.52 -3.58 -8.85
C MET A 123 -7.55 -4.07 -7.77
N ALA A 124 -7.71 -5.30 -7.28
CA ALA A 124 -6.75 -5.88 -6.33
C ALA A 124 -5.35 -6.04 -6.93
N ILE A 125 -5.27 -6.54 -8.18
CA ILE A 125 -3.99 -6.69 -8.90
C ILE A 125 -3.38 -5.31 -9.16
N ALA A 126 -4.18 -4.34 -9.64
CA ALA A 126 -3.72 -2.98 -9.89
C ALA A 126 -3.20 -2.30 -8.62
N SER A 127 -3.90 -2.46 -7.49
CA SER A 127 -3.46 -1.95 -6.19
C SER A 127 -2.15 -2.60 -5.75
N LEU A 128 -2.01 -3.93 -5.89
CA LEU A 128 -0.78 -4.63 -5.56
C LEU A 128 0.40 -4.16 -6.42
N VAL A 129 0.24 -4.13 -7.75
CA VAL A 129 1.29 -3.68 -8.68
C VAL A 129 1.68 -2.23 -8.39
N GLY A 130 0.70 -1.35 -8.18
CA GLY A 130 0.95 0.03 -7.79
C GLY A 130 1.69 0.13 -6.46
N SER A 131 1.34 -0.70 -5.48
CA SER A 131 2.00 -0.72 -4.16
C SER A 131 3.47 -1.17 -4.25
N VAL A 132 3.76 -2.18 -5.08
CA VAL A 132 5.14 -2.55 -5.41
C VAL A 132 5.87 -1.40 -6.12
N GLY A 133 5.18 -0.73 -7.05
CA GLY A 133 5.70 0.46 -7.73
C GLY A 133 6.06 1.61 -6.75
N ILE A 134 5.26 1.83 -5.70
CA ILE A 134 5.56 2.83 -4.66
C ILE A 134 6.87 2.50 -3.95
N VAL A 135 7.09 1.22 -3.62
CA VAL A 135 8.33 0.75 -2.99
C VAL A 135 9.51 0.93 -3.95
N LEU A 136 9.35 0.58 -5.22
CA LEU A 136 10.39 0.77 -6.25
C LEU A 136 10.75 2.25 -6.44
N ILE A 137 9.77 3.16 -6.53
CA ILE A 137 10.04 4.60 -6.64
C ILE A 137 10.72 5.10 -5.36
N ALA A 138 10.36 4.55 -4.20
CA ALA A 138 10.97 4.94 -2.94
C ALA A 138 12.46 4.59 -2.86
N THR A 139 12.93 3.50 -3.51
CA THR A 139 14.37 3.18 -3.55
C THR A 139 15.17 4.10 -4.47
N ALA A 140 14.49 4.80 -5.40
CA ALA A 140 15.11 5.78 -6.29
C ALA A 140 15.23 7.19 -5.66
N LEU A 141 14.68 7.42 -4.46
CA LEU A 141 14.81 8.70 -3.78
C LEU A 141 16.29 8.98 -3.45
N PRO A 142 16.86 10.13 -3.87
CA PRO A 142 18.23 10.48 -3.55
C PRO A 142 18.49 10.47 -2.04
N SER A 143 19.60 9.87 -1.63
CA SER A 143 20.13 10.00 -0.27
C SER A 143 20.64 11.43 -0.10
N THR A 144 19.83 12.26 0.52
CA THR A 144 20.19 13.59 1.02
C THR A 144 20.97 13.48 2.32
#